data_AF-A0A6G3Z9I6-F1
#
_entry.id   AF-A0A6G3Z9I6-F1
#
_cell.length_a   1.000
_cell.length_b   1.000
_cell.length_c   1.000
_cell.angle_alpha   90.00
_cell.angle_beta   90.00
_cell.angle_gamma   90.00
#
_symmetry.space_group_name_H-M   'P 1'
#
loop_
_entity.id
_entity.type
_entity.pdbx_description
1 polymer ?
#
loop_
_entity_poly.entity_id
_entity_poly.type
_entity_poly.pdbx_seq_one_letter_code
_entity_poly.pdbx_strand_id
1 'polypeptide(L)'
;MKPLREVISVKENHEQELLKLPGVTGVAAGYKYKNGKRTDEIAVCVFVQKKRQQVPDAERIQPELDGVSTDVIERTFTPRTASMKLEDAVLMVDKGKYTPLKGGISIGPCRSVGGYVFTGTLGAIVRDNVTNNPMMLSNFHVMCIDNGWSVGDDMAQPSRVDSGSCPSDVVGSLQRAALTNRVDGAIASISGRSFHCSIVDIGDVAGTNTATLGMAVRKRGRTTSLTYGTVDSVNLSVKVPYGDSD
;
A
#
# COMPACT_ATOMS: atom_id res chain seq x y z
N MET A 1 -16.88 14.34 22.29
CA MET A 1 -16.07 13.59 21.31
C MET A 1 -14.86 14.45 20.98
N LYS A 2 -13.63 13.92 21.12
CA LYS A 2 -12.41 14.71 20.87
C LYS A 2 -12.21 14.92 19.36
N PRO A 3 -11.73 16.10 18.92
CA PRO A 3 -11.43 16.34 17.51
C PRO A 3 -10.37 15.36 16.97
N LEU A 4 -10.46 15.01 15.69
CA LEU A 4 -9.50 14.08 15.05
C LEU A 4 -8.03 14.50 15.24
N ARG A 5 -7.73 15.79 15.16
CA ARG A 5 -6.36 16.29 15.40
C ARG A 5 -5.84 15.97 16.80
N GLU A 6 -6.70 16.03 17.81
CA GLU A 6 -6.34 15.69 19.18
C GLU A 6 -6.09 14.18 19.31
N VAL A 7 -6.95 13.35 18.71
CA VAL A 7 -6.74 11.89 18.68
C VAL A 7 -5.44 11.50 17.97
N ILE A 8 -5.12 12.17 16.84
CA ILE A 8 -3.86 11.98 16.13
C ILE A 8 -2.68 12.35 17.04
N SER A 9 -2.72 13.50 17.70
CA SER A 9 -1.63 13.94 18.59
C SER A 9 -1.39 12.94 19.73
N VAL A 10 -2.45 12.45 20.37
CA VAL A 10 -2.33 11.42 21.42
C VAL A 10 -1.78 10.12 20.84
N LYS A 11 -2.31 9.66 19.70
CA LYS A 11 -1.79 8.46 19.02
C LYS A 11 -0.30 8.59 18.72
N GLU A 12 0.17 9.74 18.26
CA GLU A 12 1.59 9.98 17.91
C GLU A 12 2.48 9.96 19.16
N ASN A 13 2.03 10.56 20.26
CA ASN A 13 2.75 10.55 21.54
C ASN A 13 2.95 9.14 22.10
N HIS A 14 1.94 8.26 21.93
CA HIS A 14 1.96 6.88 22.44
C HIS A 14 2.40 5.85 21.38
N GLU A 15 2.73 6.25 20.15
CA GLU A 15 2.99 5.32 19.05
C GLU A 15 4.11 4.32 19.37
N GLN A 16 5.26 4.84 19.82
CA GLN A 16 6.47 4.06 20.04
C GLN A 16 6.29 3.01 21.13
N GLU A 17 5.61 3.35 22.22
CA GLU A 17 5.35 2.43 23.32
C GLU A 17 4.31 1.38 22.95
N LEU A 18 3.21 1.77 22.30
CA LEU A 18 2.16 0.85 21.86
C LEU A 18 2.72 -0.16 20.85
N LEU A 19 3.52 0.31 19.89
CA LEU A 19 4.16 -0.57 18.91
C LEU A 19 5.18 -1.52 19.56
N LYS A 20 5.75 -1.23 20.74
CA LYS A 20 6.64 -2.18 21.43
C LYS A 20 5.90 -3.32 22.10
N LEU A 21 4.60 -3.20 22.34
CA LEU A 21 3.83 -4.23 23.02
C LEU A 21 3.75 -5.53 22.19
N PRO A 22 3.92 -6.71 22.84
CA PRO A 22 3.79 -8.01 22.17
C PRO A 22 2.44 -8.17 21.47
N GLY A 23 2.49 -8.59 20.21
CA GLY A 23 1.30 -8.85 19.39
C GLY A 23 0.64 -7.60 18.80
N VAL A 24 1.10 -6.38 19.09
CA VAL A 24 0.64 -5.17 18.40
C VAL A 24 1.22 -5.11 16.99
N THR A 25 0.34 -4.96 16.00
CA THR A 25 0.65 -4.93 14.56
C THR A 25 0.55 -3.53 13.96
N GLY A 26 -0.12 -2.59 14.64
CA GLY A 26 -0.19 -1.21 14.19
C GLY A 26 -1.01 -0.31 15.12
N VAL A 27 -0.98 0.98 14.85
CA VAL A 27 -1.73 2.02 15.57
C VAL A 27 -2.22 3.09 14.59
N ALA A 28 -3.42 3.63 14.81
CA ALA A 28 -4.01 4.70 13.99
C ALA A 28 -5.00 5.55 14.78
N ALA A 29 -5.42 6.68 14.19
CA ALA A 29 -6.62 7.39 14.60
C ALA A 29 -7.80 6.94 13.73
N GLY A 30 -8.88 6.45 14.31
CA GLY A 30 -9.99 5.89 13.54
C GLY A 30 -11.29 5.75 14.33
N TYR A 31 -12.32 5.18 13.70
CA TYR A 31 -13.58 4.93 14.38
C TYR A 31 -13.45 3.78 15.38
N LYS A 32 -14.07 3.95 16.55
CA LYS A 32 -14.23 2.90 17.55
C LYS A 32 -15.32 1.93 17.14
N TYR A 33 -15.08 0.64 17.37
CA TYR A 33 -16.04 -0.43 17.13
C TYR A 33 -16.56 -0.99 18.46
N LYS A 34 -17.88 -1.20 18.54
CA LYS A 34 -18.53 -1.88 19.66
C LYS A 34 -19.39 -3.01 19.11
N ASN A 35 -19.18 -4.24 19.57
CA ASN A 35 -19.91 -5.43 19.12
C ASN A 35 -19.91 -5.59 17.58
N GLY A 36 -18.75 -5.35 16.95
CA GLY A 36 -18.59 -5.43 15.50
C GLY A 36 -19.21 -4.28 14.69
N LYS A 37 -19.83 -3.29 15.35
CA LYS A 37 -20.42 -2.12 14.70
C LYS A 37 -19.55 -0.89 14.90
N ARG A 38 -19.29 -0.18 13.81
CA ARG A 38 -18.65 1.13 13.82
C ARG A 38 -19.52 2.11 14.62
N THR A 39 -18.90 2.87 15.50
CA THR A 39 -19.52 4.00 16.21
C THR A 39 -19.04 5.31 15.61
N ASP A 40 -19.67 6.44 16.00
CA ASP A 40 -19.19 7.76 15.58
C ASP A 40 -18.03 8.27 16.44
N GLU A 41 -17.66 7.56 17.50
CA GLU A 41 -16.56 7.90 18.39
C GLU A 41 -15.21 7.65 17.70
N ILE A 42 -14.38 8.69 17.62
CA ILE A 42 -12.99 8.59 17.15
C ILE A 42 -12.09 8.22 18.32
N ALA A 43 -11.23 7.22 18.12
CA ALA A 43 -10.37 6.63 19.14
C ALA A 43 -8.94 6.39 18.61
N VAL A 44 -8.00 6.14 19.53
CA VAL A 44 -6.73 5.52 19.20
C VAL A 44 -6.98 4.03 18.94
N CYS A 45 -6.98 3.63 17.67
CA CYS A 45 -7.13 2.25 17.26
C CYS A 45 -5.79 1.53 17.37
N VAL A 46 -5.71 0.52 18.22
CA VAL A 46 -4.55 -0.36 18.38
C VAL A 46 -4.85 -1.70 17.72
N PHE A 47 -4.11 -2.03 16.66
CA PHE A 47 -4.25 -3.29 15.94
C PHE A 47 -3.38 -4.36 16.59
N VAL A 48 -3.96 -5.54 16.80
CA VAL A 48 -3.27 -6.71 17.35
C VAL A 48 -3.41 -7.91 16.43
N GLN A 49 -2.43 -8.81 16.43
CA GLN A 49 -2.48 -10.05 15.65
C GLN A 49 -3.63 -10.95 16.11
N LYS A 50 -3.85 -11.05 17.42
CA LYS A 50 -4.92 -11.84 18.02
C LYS A 50 -5.33 -11.25 19.37
N LYS A 51 -6.64 -11.14 19.62
CA LYS A 51 -7.16 -10.78 20.93
C LYS A 51 -7.00 -11.95 21.90
N ARG A 52 -6.54 -11.65 23.12
CA ARG A 52 -6.39 -12.62 24.22
C ARG A 52 -7.37 -12.28 25.33
N GLN A 53 -7.93 -13.30 25.98
CA GLN A 53 -8.80 -13.12 27.15
C GLN A 53 -8.01 -12.73 28.40
N GLN A 54 -6.79 -13.25 28.53
CA GLN A 54 -5.86 -12.93 29.60
C GLN A 54 -4.63 -12.26 28.99
N VAL A 55 -4.36 -11.03 29.44
CA VAL A 55 -3.24 -10.21 29.00
C VAL A 55 -2.54 -9.72 30.28
N PRO A 56 -1.21 -9.91 30.42
CA PRO A 56 -0.46 -9.34 31.53
C PRO A 56 -0.72 -7.84 31.65
N ASP A 57 -0.77 -7.30 32.86
CA ASP A 57 -1.12 -5.89 33.07
C ASP A 57 -0.15 -4.93 32.35
N ALA A 58 1.12 -5.32 32.23
CA ALA A 58 2.14 -4.57 31.46
C ALA A 58 1.90 -4.57 29.94
N GLU A 59 1.13 -5.52 29.41
CA GLU A 59 0.79 -5.64 27.98
C GLU A 59 -0.61 -5.12 27.67
N ARG A 60 -1.39 -4.76 28.70
CA ARG A 60 -2.77 -4.35 28.54
C ARG A 60 -2.85 -2.94 27.98
N ILE A 61 -3.52 -2.82 26.84
CA ILE A 61 -3.85 -1.52 26.25
C ILE A 61 -4.88 -0.85 27.16
N GLN A 62 -4.54 0.33 27.66
CA GLN A 62 -5.43 1.11 28.51
C GLN A 62 -6.68 1.53 27.74
N PRO A 63 -7.88 1.57 28.36
CA PRO A 63 -9.11 1.96 27.69
C PRO A 63 -9.11 3.43 27.25
N GLU A 64 -8.24 4.25 27.84
CA GLU A 64 -8.01 5.64 27.50
C GLU A 64 -6.52 5.99 27.58
N LEU A 65 -6.07 6.89 26.72
CA LEU A 65 -4.73 7.49 26.68
C LEU A 65 -4.92 9.01 26.61
N ASP A 66 -4.38 9.77 27.55
CA ASP A 66 -4.55 11.23 27.63
C ASP A 66 -6.02 11.70 27.46
N GLY A 67 -6.95 10.94 28.05
CA GLY A 67 -8.40 11.17 27.96
C GLY A 67 -9.02 10.90 26.58
N VAL A 68 -8.28 10.29 25.65
CA VAL A 68 -8.79 9.76 24.38
C VAL A 68 -9.05 8.27 24.53
N SER A 69 -10.26 7.83 24.20
CA SER A 69 -10.60 6.41 24.10
C SER A 69 -9.65 5.63 23.22
N THR A 70 -9.37 4.39 23.61
CA THR A 70 -8.73 3.40 22.74
C THR A 70 -9.76 2.41 22.19
N ASP A 71 -9.38 1.74 21.10
CA ASP A 71 -10.06 0.56 20.58
C ASP A 71 -9.03 -0.50 20.18
N VAL A 72 -9.26 -1.75 20.59
CA VAL A 72 -8.38 -2.87 20.25
C VAL A 72 -9.01 -3.65 19.12
N ILE A 73 -8.34 -3.76 17.98
CA ILE A 73 -8.86 -4.36 16.76
C ILE A 73 -7.96 -5.52 16.33
N GLU A 74 -8.53 -6.69 16.07
CA GLU A 74 -7.76 -7.81 15.54
C GLU A 74 -7.51 -7.61 14.03
N ARG A 75 -6.26 -7.38 13.63
CA ARG A 75 -5.87 -7.14 12.23
C ARG A 75 -4.36 -7.35 12.04
N THR A 76 -3.98 -7.94 10.92
CA THR A 76 -2.58 -8.06 10.48
C THR A 76 -2.37 -7.33 9.16
N PHE A 77 -1.13 -6.89 8.92
CA PHE A 77 -0.73 -6.16 7.71
C PHE A 77 0.41 -6.91 7.04
N THR A 78 0.27 -7.21 5.75
CA THR A 78 1.30 -7.88 4.96
C THR A 78 1.47 -7.16 3.63
N PRO A 79 2.71 -7.05 3.09
CA PRO A 79 2.92 -6.57 1.73
C PRO A 79 2.15 -7.44 0.74
N ARG A 80 1.52 -6.81 -0.24
CA ARG A 80 0.82 -7.52 -1.32
C ARG A 80 1.66 -7.46 -2.60
N THR A 81 2.86 -8.03 -2.54
CA THR A 81 3.62 -8.38 -3.75
C THR A 81 3.30 -9.82 -4.10
N ALA A 82 2.79 -10.08 -5.30
CA ALA A 82 2.71 -11.45 -5.78
C ALA A 82 4.05 -11.79 -6.42
N SER A 83 4.73 -12.79 -5.85
CA SER A 83 5.86 -13.47 -6.46
C SER A 83 5.41 -14.85 -6.92
N MET A 84 5.96 -15.33 -8.02
CA MET A 84 5.81 -16.72 -8.43
C MET A 84 7.15 -17.24 -8.88
N LYS A 85 7.38 -18.54 -8.65
CA LYS A 85 8.44 -19.24 -9.35
C LYS A 85 8.15 -19.15 -10.84
N LEU A 86 9.20 -19.07 -11.65
CA LEU A 86 9.08 -18.92 -13.09
C LEU A 86 8.22 -20.05 -13.72
N GLU A 87 8.17 -21.22 -13.10
CA GLU A 87 7.45 -22.42 -13.54
C GLU A 87 5.94 -22.45 -13.21
N ASP A 88 5.46 -21.68 -12.23
CA ASP A 88 4.15 -21.88 -11.59
C ASP A 88 3.11 -20.76 -11.88
N ALA A 89 3.15 -20.13 -13.05
CA ALA A 89 2.43 -18.87 -13.30
C ALA A 89 0.89 -18.98 -13.44
N VAL A 90 0.16 -19.28 -12.36
CA VAL A 90 -1.32 -19.27 -12.32
C VAL A 90 -1.85 -18.61 -11.04
N LEU A 91 -2.59 -17.51 -11.19
CA LEU A 91 -3.70 -17.02 -10.34
C LEU A 91 -3.97 -15.53 -10.56
N MET A 92 -4.68 -15.11 -11.60
CA MET A 92 -4.68 -13.68 -11.96
C MET A 92 -5.93 -13.27 -12.75
N VAL A 93 -6.54 -12.13 -12.38
CA VAL A 93 -7.79 -11.63 -12.99
C VAL A 93 -7.52 -10.73 -14.19
N ASP A 94 -6.62 -9.74 -14.08
CA ASP A 94 -6.29 -8.83 -15.19
C ASP A 94 -4.81 -8.92 -15.61
N LYS A 95 -4.55 -9.74 -16.63
CA LYS A 95 -3.24 -9.88 -17.30
C LYS A 95 -3.13 -9.04 -18.58
N GLY A 96 -4.02 -8.08 -18.79
CA GLY A 96 -4.14 -7.37 -20.06
C GLY A 96 -2.86 -6.62 -20.44
N LYS A 97 -2.55 -6.60 -21.74
CA LYS A 97 -1.61 -5.66 -22.34
C LYS A 97 -2.37 -4.40 -22.73
N TYR A 98 -1.93 -3.26 -22.22
CA TYR A 98 -2.62 -1.98 -22.37
C TYR A 98 -1.83 -1.02 -23.24
N THR A 99 -2.55 -0.35 -24.14
CA THR A 99 -2.13 0.86 -24.86
C THR A 99 -3.37 1.73 -25.03
N PRO A 100 -3.43 2.95 -24.45
CA PRO A 100 -2.40 3.58 -23.63
C PRO A 100 -2.24 2.93 -22.24
N LEU A 101 -1.10 3.20 -21.58
CA LEU A 101 -0.88 2.90 -20.17
C LEU A 101 -1.86 3.69 -19.29
N LYS A 102 -2.43 3.03 -18.28
CA LYS A 102 -3.41 3.57 -17.32
C LYS A 102 -3.13 3.00 -15.94
N GLY A 103 -3.56 3.68 -14.88
CA GLY A 103 -3.49 3.11 -13.53
C GLY A 103 -4.46 1.93 -13.34
N GLY A 104 -4.16 1.08 -12.37
CA GLY A 104 -4.93 -0.11 -12.02
C GLY A 104 -4.54 -1.40 -12.75
N ILE A 105 -3.58 -1.34 -13.67
CA ILE A 105 -3.13 -2.46 -14.52
C ILE A 105 -1.88 -3.16 -13.96
N SER A 106 -1.56 -4.33 -14.49
CA SER A 106 -0.33 -5.08 -14.17
C SER A 106 0.93 -4.32 -14.59
N ILE A 107 1.91 -4.26 -13.69
CA ILE A 107 3.29 -3.81 -13.97
C ILE A 107 4.26 -4.57 -13.07
N GLY A 108 5.49 -4.74 -13.52
CA GLY A 108 6.56 -5.28 -12.68
C GLY A 108 7.93 -5.10 -13.33
N PRO A 109 9.01 -5.27 -12.56
CA PRO A 109 10.35 -5.16 -13.08
C PRO A 109 10.70 -6.35 -13.98
N CYS A 110 11.60 -6.12 -14.93
CA CYS A 110 12.17 -7.16 -15.78
C CYS A 110 13.12 -8.07 -15.01
N ARG A 111 13.69 -7.59 -13.89
CA ARG A 111 14.62 -8.36 -13.06
C ARG A 111 13.95 -9.55 -12.39
N SER A 112 14.73 -10.60 -12.12
CA SER A 112 14.34 -11.73 -11.27
C SER A 112 15.27 -11.79 -10.06
N VAL A 113 14.70 -12.09 -8.89
CA VAL A 113 15.43 -12.19 -7.62
C VAL A 113 15.24 -13.59 -7.08
N GLY A 114 16.34 -14.30 -6.80
CA GLY A 114 16.27 -15.66 -6.25
C GLY A 114 15.50 -16.68 -7.11
N GLY A 115 15.42 -16.46 -8.44
CA GLY A 115 14.63 -17.29 -9.35
C GLY A 115 13.13 -16.94 -9.44
N TYR A 116 12.70 -15.88 -8.75
CA TYR A 116 11.32 -15.40 -8.76
C TYR A 116 11.14 -14.18 -9.67
N VAL A 117 9.94 -14.10 -10.25
CA VAL A 117 9.43 -12.90 -10.93
C VAL A 117 8.32 -12.27 -10.12
N PHE A 118 8.14 -10.96 -10.27
CA PHE A 118 7.29 -10.16 -9.39
C PHE A 118 6.27 -9.36 -10.20
N THR A 119 5.13 -9.09 -9.57
CA THR A 119 4.07 -8.24 -10.12
C THR A 119 3.47 -7.36 -9.06
N GLY A 120 2.97 -6.23 -9.51
CA GLY A 120 2.08 -5.38 -8.76
C GLY A 120 1.15 -4.61 -9.68
N THR A 121 0.62 -3.51 -9.15
CA THR A 121 -0.32 -2.66 -9.88
C THR A 121 0.35 -1.32 -10.18
N LEU A 122 0.24 -0.83 -11.41
CA LEU A 122 0.55 0.55 -11.75
C LEU A 122 -0.46 1.46 -11.04
N GLY A 123 -0.02 2.32 -10.14
CA GLY A 123 -0.90 3.19 -9.36
C GLY A 123 -1.53 4.28 -10.22
N ALA A 124 -0.70 5.18 -10.74
CA ALA A 124 -1.15 6.30 -11.57
C ALA A 124 -0.04 6.76 -12.52
N ILE A 125 -0.44 7.50 -13.55
CA ILE A 125 0.49 8.35 -14.29
C ILE A 125 0.58 9.68 -13.55
N VAL A 126 1.81 10.11 -13.24
CA VAL A 126 2.10 11.35 -12.51
C VAL A 126 3.07 12.22 -13.33
N ARG A 127 3.32 13.45 -12.87
CA ARG A 127 4.36 14.30 -13.44
C ARG A 127 5.50 14.46 -12.45
N ASP A 128 6.71 14.38 -12.95
CA ASP A 128 7.89 14.74 -12.18
C ASP A 128 7.89 16.23 -11.88
N ASN A 129 8.08 16.62 -10.62
CA ASN A 129 8.06 18.03 -10.22
C ASN A 129 9.24 18.84 -10.78
N VAL A 130 10.34 18.19 -11.14
CA VAL A 130 11.54 18.87 -11.68
C VAL A 130 11.48 18.99 -13.19
N THR A 131 11.25 17.87 -13.88
CA THR A 131 11.28 17.81 -15.35
C THR A 131 9.92 17.99 -16.01
N ASN A 132 8.83 17.93 -15.24
CA ASN A 132 7.44 17.90 -15.72
C ASN A 132 7.11 16.69 -16.63
N ASN A 133 8.02 15.73 -16.74
CA ASN A 133 7.86 14.53 -17.55
C ASN A 133 6.80 13.59 -16.94
N PRO A 134 6.00 12.92 -17.78
CA PRO A 134 5.06 11.91 -17.31
C PRO A 134 5.83 10.67 -16.82
N MET A 135 5.42 10.14 -15.67
CA MET A 135 6.04 9.01 -14.99
C MET A 135 4.98 8.01 -14.56
N MET A 136 5.35 6.73 -14.48
CA MET A 136 4.56 5.69 -13.82
C MET A 136 4.85 5.72 -12.31
N LEU A 137 3.81 5.78 -11.47
CA LEU A 137 3.93 5.70 -10.00
C LEU A 137 3.37 4.35 -9.50
N SER A 138 4.13 3.66 -8.66
CA SER A 138 3.66 2.53 -7.87
C SER A 138 4.39 2.48 -6.51
N ASN A 139 4.21 1.40 -5.76
CA ASN A 139 4.95 1.17 -4.52
C ASN A 139 6.39 0.76 -4.80
N PHE A 140 7.28 1.02 -3.84
CA PHE A 140 8.66 0.53 -3.86
C PHE A 140 8.68 -0.98 -3.95
N HIS A 141 7.87 -1.67 -3.14
CA HIS A 141 7.84 -3.14 -3.13
C HIS A 141 7.34 -3.77 -4.44
N VAL A 142 6.73 -2.98 -5.34
CA VAL A 142 6.30 -3.42 -6.66
C VAL A 142 7.42 -3.24 -7.69
N MET A 143 8.02 -2.05 -7.78
CA MET A 143 9.00 -1.74 -8.83
C MET A 143 10.42 -2.12 -8.43
N CYS A 144 10.76 -1.93 -7.16
CA CYS A 144 12.10 -2.16 -6.63
C CYS A 144 12.21 -3.53 -5.98
N ILE A 145 11.14 -4.11 -5.42
CA ILE A 145 11.08 -5.42 -4.71
C ILE A 145 11.97 -5.51 -3.45
N ASP A 146 13.28 -5.33 -3.57
CA ASP A 146 14.29 -5.43 -2.51
C ASP A 146 15.31 -4.29 -2.63
N ASN A 147 16.41 -4.33 -1.86
CA ASN A 147 17.47 -3.32 -1.87
C ASN A 147 18.50 -3.47 -3.02
N GLY A 148 18.40 -4.52 -3.84
CA GLY A 148 19.24 -4.74 -5.02
C GLY A 148 18.72 -4.07 -6.29
N TRP A 149 17.80 -3.11 -6.17
CA TRP A 149 17.30 -2.30 -7.28
C TRP A 149 18.34 -1.27 -7.75
N SER A 150 18.20 -0.80 -8.97
CA SER A 150 19.03 0.28 -9.52
C SER A 150 18.22 1.23 -10.40
N VAL A 151 18.63 2.50 -10.44
CA VAL A 151 18.13 3.45 -11.44
C VAL A 151 18.45 2.87 -12.82
N GLY A 152 17.45 2.83 -13.70
CA GLY A 152 17.55 2.20 -15.01
C GLY A 152 16.95 0.80 -15.09
N ASP A 153 16.55 0.16 -13.98
CA ASP A 153 15.87 -1.13 -14.02
C ASP A 153 14.61 -1.09 -14.89
N ASP A 154 14.55 -1.94 -15.91
CA ASP A 154 13.44 -1.96 -16.87
C ASP A 154 12.13 -2.45 -16.24
N MET A 155 11.02 -1.81 -16.62
CA MET A 155 9.66 -2.13 -16.20
C MET A 155 8.84 -2.65 -17.38
N ALA A 156 8.14 -3.76 -17.18
CA ALA A 156 7.28 -4.37 -18.19
C ALA A 156 5.79 -4.20 -17.88
N GLN A 157 4.98 -4.02 -18.94
CA GLN A 157 3.52 -4.03 -18.90
C GLN A 157 2.97 -4.93 -20.02
N PRO A 158 2.22 -6.00 -19.69
CA PRO A 158 2.00 -6.53 -18.35
C PRO A 158 3.33 -6.99 -17.71
N SER A 159 3.34 -7.25 -16.41
CA SER A 159 4.54 -7.78 -15.75
C SER A 159 4.91 -9.17 -16.29
N ARG A 160 6.11 -9.66 -15.97
CA ARG A 160 6.58 -11.00 -16.35
C ARG A 160 5.68 -12.13 -15.81
N VAL A 161 5.17 -11.96 -14.60
CA VAL A 161 4.15 -12.83 -13.99
C VAL A 161 2.86 -12.88 -14.83
N ASP A 162 2.50 -11.75 -15.42
CA ASP A 162 1.26 -11.55 -16.17
C ASP A 162 1.49 -11.67 -17.68
N SER A 163 2.38 -12.57 -18.12
CA SER A 163 2.74 -12.90 -19.51
C SER A 163 3.57 -11.87 -20.29
N GLY A 164 4.00 -10.78 -19.65
CA GLY A 164 4.92 -9.83 -20.27
C GLY A 164 6.29 -10.45 -20.49
N SER A 165 6.94 -10.06 -21.59
CA SER A 165 8.29 -10.52 -21.94
C SER A 165 9.24 -9.33 -22.05
N CYS A 166 10.45 -9.47 -21.52
CA CYS A 166 11.49 -8.45 -21.66
C CYS A 166 12.46 -8.88 -22.76
N PRO A 167 12.81 -8.00 -23.73
CA PRO A 167 12.52 -6.57 -23.75
C PRO A 167 11.21 -6.15 -24.45
N SER A 168 10.45 -7.07 -25.06
CA SER A 168 9.31 -6.74 -25.94
C SER A 168 8.17 -5.95 -25.29
N ASP A 169 8.00 -6.08 -23.98
CA ASP A 169 6.97 -5.43 -23.17
C ASP A 169 7.52 -4.37 -22.22
N VAL A 170 8.78 -3.96 -22.39
CA VAL A 170 9.35 -2.85 -21.62
C VAL A 170 8.62 -1.55 -21.99
N VAL A 171 8.17 -0.84 -20.95
CA VAL A 171 7.40 0.40 -21.07
C VAL A 171 8.03 1.57 -20.31
N GLY A 172 9.25 1.38 -19.80
CA GLY A 172 9.96 2.40 -19.05
C GLY A 172 11.04 1.80 -18.17
N SER A 173 11.77 2.67 -17.47
CA SER A 173 12.84 2.29 -16.56
C SER A 173 12.75 3.07 -15.24
N LEU A 174 13.11 2.41 -14.14
CA LEU A 174 13.07 2.96 -12.79
C LEU A 174 13.92 4.24 -12.70
N GLN A 175 13.38 5.29 -12.10
CA GLN A 175 14.05 6.59 -11.99
C GLN A 175 14.42 6.93 -10.54
N ARG A 176 13.45 6.80 -9.64
CA ARG A 176 13.61 7.11 -8.21
C ARG A 176 12.70 6.23 -7.38
N ALA A 177 13.14 5.95 -6.16
CA ALA A 177 12.36 5.17 -5.20
C ALA A 177 12.61 5.68 -3.77
N ALA A 178 11.64 5.45 -2.90
CA ALA A 178 11.71 5.79 -1.48
C ALA A 178 10.99 4.71 -0.67
N LEU A 179 11.75 4.04 0.19
CA LEU A 179 11.24 3.18 1.25
C LEU A 179 11.71 3.74 2.59
N THR A 180 10.79 4.33 3.35
CA THR A 180 11.02 4.91 4.68
C THR A 180 9.88 4.51 5.60
N ASN A 181 9.93 4.91 6.88
CA ASN A 181 8.80 4.75 7.78
C ASN A 181 7.54 5.55 7.37
N ARG A 182 7.62 6.41 6.35
CA ARG A 182 6.49 7.24 5.88
C ARG A 182 6.12 7.01 4.42
N VAL A 183 7.01 6.40 3.64
CA VAL A 183 6.87 6.30 2.17
C VAL A 183 7.23 4.90 1.71
N ASP A 184 6.37 4.34 0.89
CA ASP A 184 6.61 3.14 0.08
C ASP A 184 6.20 3.49 -1.36
N GLY A 185 7.16 3.99 -2.14
CA GLY A 185 6.87 4.56 -3.45
C GLY A 185 8.06 4.49 -4.41
N ALA A 186 7.76 4.30 -5.68
CA ALA A 186 8.73 4.31 -6.76
C ALA A 186 8.11 4.90 -8.03
N ILE A 187 8.96 5.51 -8.85
CA ILE A 187 8.57 6.06 -10.15
C ILE A 187 9.49 5.56 -11.27
N ALA A 188 8.90 5.29 -12.41
CA ALA A 188 9.59 4.90 -13.63
C ALA A 188 9.24 5.85 -14.78
N SER A 189 10.17 6.02 -15.72
CA SER A 189 9.95 6.73 -16.98
C SER A 189 8.89 6.01 -17.82
N ILE A 190 8.36 6.67 -18.85
CA ILE A 190 7.45 6.04 -19.82
C ILE A 190 8.15 6.01 -21.18
N SER A 191 8.21 4.82 -21.80
CA SER A 191 8.77 4.62 -23.12
C SER A 191 7.97 3.56 -23.89
N GLY A 192 8.06 3.58 -25.22
CA GLY A 192 7.48 2.55 -26.09
C GLY A 192 5.95 2.50 -26.20
N ARG A 193 5.21 3.23 -25.35
CA ARG A 193 3.74 3.30 -25.37
C ARG A 193 3.21 4.69 -25.04
N SER A 194 2.03 5.01 -25.56
CA SER A 194 1.25 6.15 -25.10
C SER A 194 0.70 5.91 -23.69
N PHE A 195 0.34 6.99 -23.01
CA PHE A 195 -0.27 6.96 -21.67
C PHE A 195 -1.55 7.79 -21.65
N HIS A 196 -2.43 7.49 -20.69
CA HIS A 196 -3.62 8.28 -20.40
C HIS A 196 -3.77 8.45 -18.90
N CYS A 197 -3.97 9.69 -18.44
CA CYS A 197 -4.07 10.04 -17.00
C CYS A 197 -5.43 9.60 -16.42
N SER A 198 -5.64 8.29 -16.37
CA SER A 198 -6.88 7.65 -15.93
C SER A 198 -6.57 6.36 -15.19
N ILE A 199 -7.54 5.90 -14.42
CA ILE A 199 -7.51 4.60 -13.75
C ILE A 199 -8.58 3.71 -14.40
N VAL A 200 -8.22 2.47 -14.75
CA VAL A 200 -9.16 1.49 -15.33
C VAL A 200 -10.40 1.35 -14.43
N ASP A 201 -11.59 1.31 -15.04
CA ASP A 201 -12.91 1.25 -14.39
C ASP A 201 -13.31 2.45 -13.50
N ILE A 202 -12.44 3.45 -13.34
CA ILE A 202 -12.68 4.63 -12.47
C ILE A 202 -12.83 5.90 -13.30
N GLY A 203 -11.98 6.10 -14.30
CA GLY A 203 -11.98 7.26 -15.19
C GLY A 203 -10.76 8.18 -15.01
N ASP A 204 -10.88 9.39 -15.55
CA ASP A 204 -9.80 10.37 -15.58
C ASP A 204 -9.42 10.88 -14.18
N VAL A 205 -8.14 11.11 -13.97
CA VAL A 205 -7.61 11.66 -12.72
C VAL A 205 -7.75 13.17 -12.74
N ALA A 206 -8.66 13.70 -11.93
CA ALA A 206 -8.93 15.14 -11.85
C ALA A 206 -7.98 15.90 -10.88
N GLY A 207 -7.22 15.20 -10.05
CA GLY A 207 -6.32 15.80 -9.07
C GLY A 207 -6.11 14.92 -7.85
N THR A 208 -5.65 15.53 -6.75
CA THR A 208 -5.43 14.87 -5.46
C THR A 208 -6.31 15.49 -4.38
N ASN A 209 -6.63 14.70 -3.35
CA ASN A 209 -7.36 15.17 -2.18
C ASN A 209 -6.85 14.44 -0.93
N THR A 210 -6.90 15.09 0.23
CA THR A 210 -6.51 14.48 1.50
C THR A 210 -7.62 13.53 1.98
N ALA A 211 -7.25 12.28 2.24
CA ALA A 211 -8.19 11.30 2.79
C ALA A 211 -8.64 11.69 4.20
N THR A 212 -9.95 11.65 4.45
CA THR A 212 -10.55 11.92 5.76
C THR A 212 -11.40 10.74 6.20
N LEU A 213 -11.57 10.56 7.51
CA LEU A 213 -12.43 9.50 8.04
C LEU A 213 -13.84 9.56 7.42
N GLY A 214 -14.38 8.37 7.10
CA GLY A 214 -15.69 8.21 6.48
C GLY A 214 -15.74 8.49 4.98
N MET A 215 -14.68 9.05 4.38
CA MET A 215 -14.63 9.32 2.95
C MET A 215 -14.80 8.02 2.15
N ALA A 216 -15.75 8.01 1.22
CA ALA A 216 -15.93 6.91 0.28
C ALA A 216 -14.74 6.87 -0.70
N VAL A 217 -14.18 5.67 -0.89
CA VAL A 217 -13.03 5.45 -1.76
C VAL A 217 -13.27 4.23 -2.64
N ARG A 218 -12.56 4.19 -3.76
CA ARG A 218 -12.51 3.05 -4.66
C ARG A 218 -11.08 2.87 -5.14
N LYS A 219 -10.68 1.62 -5.36
CA LYS A 219 -9.37 1.27 -5.93
C LYS A 219 -9.54 0.32 -7.09
N ARG A 220 -8.64 0.42 -8.06
CA ARG A 220 -8.45 -0.59 -9.11
C ARG A 220 -7.10 -1.25 -8.92
N GLY A 221 -7.06 -2.57 -8.89
CA GLY A 221 -5.82 -3.33 -8.87
C GLY A 221 -5.91 -4.61 -9.67
N ARG A 222 -4.78 -5.06 -10.24
CA ARG A 222 -4.75 -6.17 -11.21
C ARG A 222 -5.34 -7.49 -10.70
N THR A 223 -5.35 -7.70 -9.38
CA THR A 223 -5.87 -8.93 -8.75
C THR A 223 -7.34 -8.87 -8.38
N THR A 224 -7.81 -7.75 -7.80
CA THR A 224 -9.17 -7.67 -7.25
C THR A 224 -10.11 -6.82 -8.10
N SER A 225 -9.64 -6.32 -9.24
CA SER A 225 -10.34 -5.36 -10.08
C SER A 225 -10.81 -4.13 -9.28
N LEU A 226 -11.91 -3.50 -9.70
CA LEU A 226 -12.49 -2.36 -9.01
C LEU A 226 -13.14 -2.82 -7.70
N THR A 227 -12.75 -2.19 -6.61
CA THR A 227 -13.29 -2.43 -5.27
C THR A 227 -13.58 -1.12 -4.58
N TYR A 228 -14.53 -1.13 -3.65
CA TYR A 228 -15.03 0.04 -2.95
C TYR A 228 -14.79 -0.10 -1.45
N GLY A 229 -14.70 1.04 -0.76
CA GLY A 229 -14.56 1.07 0.68
C GLY A 229 -14.77 2.47 1.24
N THR A 230 -14.47 2.60 2.52
CA THR A 230 -14.49 3.88 3.23
C THR A 230 -13.21 4.01 4.04
N VAL A 231 -12.69 5.23 4.19
CA VAL A 231 -11.56 5.51 5.06
C VAL A 231 -11.98 5.31 6.52
N ASP A 232 -11.53 4.22 7.12
CA ASP A 232 -11.88 3.82 8.49
C ASP A 232 -10.89 4.35 9.54
N SER A 233 -9.65 4.60 9.13
CA SER A 233 -8.60 5.17 9.96
C SER A 233 -7.63 6.03 9.13
N VAL A 234 -6.91 6.92 9.80
CA VAL A 234 -5.87 7.79 9.25
C VAL A 234 -4.64 7.79 10.19
N ASN A 235 -3.52 8.32 9.71
CA ASN A 235 -2.25 8.34 10.47
C ASN A 235 -1.87 6.92 10.97
N LEU A 236 -2.00 5.94 10.09
CA LEU A 236 -1.71 4.53 10.38
C LEU A 236 -0.19 4.31 10.39
N SER A 237 0.31 3.71 11.46
CA SER A 237 1.67 3.17 11.58
C SER A 237 1.57 1.68 11.81
N VAL A 238 2.28 0.88 11.03
CA VAL A 238 2.17 -0.59 11.04
C VAL A 238 3.54 -1.23 11.06
N LYS A 239 3.63 -2.39 11.73
CA LYS A 239 4.75 -3.32 11.55
C LYS A 239 4.43 -4.21 10.38
N VAL A 240 5.19 -4.05 9.31
CA VAL A 240 5.05 -4.85 8.11
C VAL A 240 6.27 -5.77 8.01
N PRO A 241 6.09 -7.10 8.05
CA PRO A 241 7.17 -8.00 7.76
C PRO A 241 7.44 -7.94 6.25
N TYR A 242 8.45 -7.18 5.86
CA TYR A 242 9.15 -7.46 4.61
C TYR A 242 9.95 -8.73 4.87
N GLY A 243 9.70 -9.80 4.12
CA GLY A 243 10.30 -11.12 4.35
C GLY A 243 11.80 -11.02 4.65
N ASP A 244 12.25 -11.86 5.56
CA ASP A 244 13.56 -11.77 6.20
C ASP A 244 14.68 -11.44 5.18
N SER A 245 15.22 -10.23 5.29
CA SER A 245 16.63 -10.05 5.01
C SER A 245 17.35 -10.71 6.18
N ASP A 246 17.73 -11.97 6.00
CA ASP A 246 18.85 -12.54 6.77
C ASP A 246 20.08 -11.64 6.67
#